data_AF-A0A231RQ20-F1
#
_entry.id   AF-A0A231RQ20-F1
#
_cell.length_a   1.000
_cell.length_b   1.000
_cell.length_c   1.000
_cell.angle_alpha   90.00
_cell.angle_beta   90.00
_cell.angle_gamma   90.00
#
_symmetry.space_group_name_H-M   'P 1'
#
loop_
_entity.id
_entity.type
_entity.pdbx_description
1 polymer ?
#
loop_
_entity_poly.entity_id
_entity_poly.type
_entity_poly.pdbx_seq_one_letter_code
_entity_poly.pdbx_strand_id
1 'polypeptide(L)' 'MKGPLERWWERLQFTLLFLALAVVVHGFFGWFHGWLDPDDPYKIPEGKAFKVFMTGEGSDPDVSPGDRLRLFYWLGE' A
#
# COMPACT_ATOMS: atom_id res chain seq x y z
N MET A 1 16.33 12.06 -42.04
CA MET A 1 16.65 12.13 -40.60
C MET A 1 15.76 13.21 -40.01
N LYS A 2 14.88 12.89 -39.05
CA LYS A 2 14.00 13.90 -38.43
C LYS A 2 14.85 15.00 -37.80
N GLY A 3 14.43 16.25 -37.98
CA GLY A 3 15.14 17.40 -37.44
C GLY A 3 15.17 17.34 -35.90
N PRO A 4 16.16 17.97 -35.25
CA PRO A 4 16.24 18.00 -33.79
C PRO A 4 14.94 18.54 -33.16
N LEU A 5 14.29 19.53 -33.78
CA LEU A 5 13.03 20.11 -33.33
C LEU A 5 11.86 19.10 -33.32
N GLU A 6 11.70 18.31 -34.38
CA GLU A 6 10.64 17.29 -34.47
C GLU A 6 10.80 16.22 -33.38
N ARG A 7 12.05 15.89 -33.07
CA ARG A 7 12.40 14.90 -32.05
C ARG A 7 12.11 15.39 -30.63
N TRP A 8 12.28 16.69 -30.38
CA TRP A 8 11.88 17.33 -29.12
C TRP A 8 10.36 17.49 -29.02
N TRP A 9 9.67 17.73 -30.14
CA TRP A 9 8.22 17.82 -30.19
C TRP A 9 7.53 16.49 -29.83
N GLU A 10 8.01 15.38 -30.41
CA GLU A 10 7.52 14.03 -30.06
C GLU A 10 7.71 13.74 -28.57
N ARG A 11 8.88 14.06 -28.02
CA ARG A 11 9.16 13.87 -26.58
C ARG A 11 8.19 14.67 -25.71
N LEU A 12 7.96 15.94 -26.06
CA LEU A 12 7.06 16.82 -25.32
C LEU A 12 5.63 16.30 -25.34
N GLN A 13 5.15 15.78 -26.46
CA GLN A 13 3.83 15.16 -26.57
C GLN A 13 3.69 13.95 -25.62
N PHE A 14 4.68 13.07 -25.58
CA PHE A 14 4.66 11.92 -24.65
C PHE A 14 4.78 12.33 -23.19
N THR A 15 5.59 13.35 -22.89
CA THR A 15 5.69 13.90 -21.53
C THR A 15 4.35 14.49 -21.07
N LEU A 16 3.67 15.26 -21.93
CA LEU A 16 2.36 15.81 -21.62
C LEU A 16 1.30 14.73 -21.44
N LEU A 17 1.28 13.72 -22.31
CA LEU A 17 0.38 12.57 -22.19
C LEU A 17 0.60 11.82 -20.88
N PHE A 18 1.87 11.55 -20.53
CA PHE A 18 2.22 10.92 -19.27
C PHE A 18 1.74 11.75 -18.06
N LEU A 19 1.95 13.06 -18.10
CA LEU A 19 1.55 13.95 -17.01
C LEU A 19 0.02 14.01 -16.86
N ALA A 20 -0.71 14.04 -17.97
CA ALA A 20 -2.17 13.96 -17.97
C ALA A 20 -2.65 12.64 -17.35
N LEU A 21 -2.07 11.51 -17.75
CA LEU A 21 -2.39 10.20 -17.17
C LEU A 21 -2.07 10.13 -15.67
N ALA A 22 -0.94 10.70 -15.24
CA ALA A 22 -0.56 10.75 -13.83
C ALA A 22 -1.57 11.54 -12.99
N VAL A 23 -2.03 12.69 -13.48
CA VAL A 23 -3.09 13.47 -12.81
C VAL A 23 -4.40 12.70 -12.73
N VAL A 24 -4.79 12.00 -13.81
CA VAL A 24 -5.98 11.14 -13.81
C VAL A 24 -5.87 10.06 -12.74
N VAL A 25 -4.78 9.29 -12.72
CA VAL A 25 -4.56 8.22 -11.74
C VAL A 25 -4.55 8.76 -10.31
N HIS A 26 -3.91 9.91 -10.07
CA HIS A 26 -3.93 10.56 -8.77
C HIS A 26 -5.35 10.96 -8.34
N GLY A 27 -6.15 11.51 -9.25
CA GLY A 27 -7.56 11.82 -9.00
C GLY A 27 -8.38 10.55 -8.68
N PHE A 28 -8.16 9.46 -9.42
CA PHE A 28 -8.77 8.16 -9.13
C PHE A 28 -8.42 7.66 -7.73
N PHE A 29 -7.16 7.76 -7.30
CA PHE A 29 -6.77 7.39 -5.94
C PHE A 29 -7.43 8.26 -4.87
N GLY A 30 -7.57 9.58 -5.10
CA GLY A 30 -8.29 10.47 -4.19
C GLY A 30 -9.77 10.10 -4.06
N TRP A 31 -10.43 9.79 -5.18
CA TRP A 31 -11.81 9.30 -5.17
C TRP A 31 -11.93 7.94 -4.47
N PHE A 32 -10.98 7.03 -4.70
CA PHE A 32 -10.93 5.73 -4.04
C PHE A 32 -10.69 5.85 -2.54
N HIS A 33 -9.87 6.81 -2.11
CA HIS A 33 -9.66 7.10 -0.70
C HIS A 33 -10.95 7.59 -0.04
N GLY A 34 -11.70 8.48 -0.68
CA GLY A 34 -13.01 8.89 -0.19
C GLY A 34 -14.06 7.77 -0.17
N TRP A 35 -13.89 6.73 -0.99
CA TRP A 35 -14.74 5.53 -0.94
C TRP A 35 -14.33 4.55 0.17
N LEU A 36 -13.04 4.49 0.51
CA LEU A 36 -12.50 3.66 1.58
C LEU A 36 -12.57 4.29 2.97
N ASP A 37 -12.66 5.62 3.04
CA ASP A 37 -12.71 6.34 4.31
C ASP A 37 -14.03 5.97 5.01
N PRO A 38 -13.97 5.34 6.19
CA PRO A 38 -15.20 5.06 6.93
C PRO A 38 -15.88 6.39 7.28
N ASP A 39 -17.17 6.52 6.94
CA ASP A 39 -18.01 7.70 7.21
C ASP A 39 -17.97 8.20 8.67
N ASP A 40 -17.50 7.36 9.60
CA ASP A 40 -17.30 7.72 11.00
C ASP A 40 -15.96 7.17 11.52
N PRO A 41 -14.87 7.97 11.47
CA PRO A 41 -13.55 7.58 11.96
C PRO A 41 -13.48 7.41 13.49
N TYR A 42 -14.53 7.80 14.22
CA TYR A 42 -14.66 7.63 15.66
C TYR A 42 -15.74 6.61 16.05
N LYS A 43 -16.30 5.89 15.06
CA LYS A 43 -17.27 4.83 15.33
C LYS A 43 -16.62 3.80 16.24
N ILE A 44 -17.21 3.61 17.41
CA ILE A 44 -16.81 2.55 18.33
C ILE A 44 -16.99 1.24 17.55
N PRO A 45 -15.93 0.42 17.38
CA PRO A 45 -16.02 -0.79 16.57
C PRO A 45 -17.07 -1.72 17.18
N GLU A 46 -18.17 -1.93 16.46
CA GLU A 46 -19.23 -2.86 16.86
C GLU A 46 -18.77 -4.28 16.54
N GLY A 47 -18.01 -4.84 17.47
CA GLY A 47 -17.48 -6.19 17.41
C GLY A 47 -16.60 -6.43 18.62
N LYS A 48 -16.60 -7.64 19.17
CA LYS A 48 -15.58 -8.02 20.15
C LYS A 48 -14.23 -8.01 19.46
N ALA A 49 -13.52 -6.87 19.52
CA ALA A 49 -12.12 -6.80 19.14
C ALA A 49 -11.34 -7.66 20.13
N PHE A 50 -11.20 -8.95 19.82
CA PHE A 50 -10.30 -9.81 20.57
C PHE A 50 -8.89 -9.28 20.31
N LYS A 51 -8.30 -8.72 21.36
CA LYS A 51 -6.91 -8.31 21.38
C LYS A 51 -6.07 -9.59 21.27
N VAL A 52 -5.79 -10.04 20.04
CA VAL A 52 -4.95 -11.23 19.76
C VAL A 52 -3.47 -10.86 19.90
N PHE A 53 -3.11 -10.26 21.04
CA PHE A 53 -1.71 -10.21 21.43
C PHE A 53 -1.40 -11.56 22.06
N MET A 54 -0.89 -12.50 21.25
CA MET A 54 -0.22 -13.70 21.74
C MET A 54 1.16 -13.31 22.30
N THR A 55 1.20 -12.36 23.23
CA THR A 55 2.43 -12.01 23.94
C THR A 55 2.55 -12.99 25.10
N GLY A 56 3.14 -14.16 24.82
CA GLY A 56 3.79 -14.96 25.87
C GLY A 56 3.04 -16.19 26.39
N GLU A 57 2.49 -17.03 25.53
CA GLU A 57 2.45 -18.48 25.81
C GLU A 57 3.37 -19.21 24.82
N GLY A 58 4.64 -18.78 24.82
CA GLY A 58 5.73 -19.48 24.16
C GLY A 58 6.23 -20.66 25.01
N SER A 59 5.31 -21.54 25.43
CA SER A 59 5.65 -22.80 26.08
C SER A 59 4.94 -23.97 25.38
N ASP A 60 4.84 -23.90 24.06
CA ASP A 60 4.62 -25.11 23.27
C ASP A 60 5.99 -25.78 23.12
N PRO A 61 6.25 -26.92 23.80
CA PRO A 61 7.58 -27.54 23.85
C PRO A 61 8.08 -28.05 22.49
N ASP A 62 7.23 -28.04 21.47
CA ASP A 62 7.51 -28.56 20.13
C ASP A 62 7.96 -27.48 19.12
N VAL A 63 7.87 -26.19 19.48
CA VAL A 63 8.27 -25.10 18.58
C VAL A 63 9.76 -24.77 18.77
N SER A 64 10.56 -25.20 17.80
CA SER A 64 11.98 -24.87 17.72
C SER A 64 12.21 -23.36 17.74
N PRO A 65 13.20 -22.86 18.51
CA PRO A 65 13.58 -21.44 18.49
C PRO A 65 13.85 -20.86 17.09
N GLY A 66 14.24 -21.71 16.13
CA GLY A 66 14.47 -21.32 14.74
C GLY A 66 13.19 -20.96 13.97
N ASP A 67 12.08 -21.64 14.27
CA ASP A 67 10.79 -21.36 13.62
C ASP A 67 10.23 -20.01 14.05
N ARG A 68 10.49 -19.62 15.31
CA ARG A 68 10.16 -18.29 15.82
C ARG A 68 10.98 -17.19 15.13
N LEU A 69 12.27 -17.43 14.88
CA LEU A 69 13.13 -16.50 14.15
C LEU A 69 12.66 -16.32 12.69
N ARG A 70 12.25 -17.41 12.03
CA ARG A 70 11.73 -17.38 10.67
C ARG A 70 10.43 -16.58 10.58
N LEU A 71 9.54 -16.76 11.55
CA LEU A 71 8.29 -16.01 11.62
C LEU A 71 8.55 -14.51 11.80
N PHE A 72 9.48 -14.13 12.68
CA PHE A 72 9.90 -12.74 12.87
C PHE A 72 10.42 -12.13 11.57
N TYR A 73 11.27 -12.87 10.83
CA TYR A 73 11.81 -12.42 9.56
C TYR A 73 10.75 -12.25 8.47
N TRP A 74 9.67 -13.04 8.50
CA TRP A 74 8.60 -13.03 7.50
C TRP A 74 7.51 -12.01 7.77
N LEU A 75 7.00 -11.97 9.01
CA LEU A 75 5.92 -11.06 9.35
C LEU A 75 6.41 -9.67 9.69
N GLY A 76 7.68 -9.52 10.11
CA GLY A 76 8.25 -8.24 10.53
C GLY A 76 7.45 -7.66 11.70
N GLU A 77 7.91 -7.89 12.92
CA GLU A 77 7.49 -6.95 13.98
C GLU A 77 8.12 -5.58 13.74
#